data_AF-A0A662PL67-F1
#
_entry.id   AF-A0A662PL67-F1
#
_cell.length_a   1.000
_cell.length_b   1.000
_cell.length_c   1.000
_cell.angle_alpha   90.00
_cell.angle_beta   90.00
_cell.angle_gamma   90.00
#
_symmetry.space_group_name_H-M   'P 1'
#
loop_
_entity.id
_entity.type
_entity.pdbx_description
1 polymer ?
#
loop_
_entity_poly.entity_id
_entity_poly.type
_entity_poly.pdbx_seq_one_letter_code
_entity_poly.pdbx_strand_id
1 'polypeptide(L)'
;MEKKLAASFSIISGVLTILNSWSFFQQSSFHFTVACYLLAFGSLDILAAAFLLICERRRIYWGALIIASSILAFLSFALSRTTHLLMPALIAFYLGVIGGMLSLASGT
;
A
#
# COMPACT_ATOMS: atom_id res chain seq x y z
N MET A 1 -19.01 9.71 -0.07
CA MET A 1 -17.98 10.20 -1.02
C MET A 1 -16.57 9.78 -0.58
N GLU A 2 -16.29 9.85 0.72
CA GLU A 2 -14.99 9.51 1.34
C GLU A 2 -14.51 8.07 1.08
N LYS A 3 -15.40 7.07 1.06
CA LYS A 3 -15.04 5.67 0.73
C LYS A 3 -14.37 5.52 -0.64
N LYS A 4 -14.92 6.20 -1.64
CA LYS A 4 -14.41 6.13 -3.02
C LYS A 4 -13.03 6.76 -3.08
N LEU A 5 -12.84 7.90 -2.42
CA LEU A 5 -11.53 8.53 -2.25
C LEU A 5 -10.53 7.61 -1.53
N ALA A 6 -10.93 7.03 -0.40
CA ALA A 6 -10.11 6.10 0.37
C ALA A 6 -9.62 4.92 -0.47
N ALA A 7 -10.54 4.27 -1.19
CA ALA A 7 -10.21 3.17 -2.08
C ALA A 7 -9.34 3.60 -3.27
N SER A 8 -9.62 4.76 -3.89
CA SER A 8 -8.79 5.28 -4.98
C SER A 8 -7.35 5.52 -4.52
N PHE A 9 -7.14 6.16 -3.37
CA PHE A 9 -5.81 6.38 -2.82
C PHE A 9 -5.06 5.08 -2.53
N SER A 10 -5.76 4.10 -1.95
CA SER A 10 -5.17 2.80 -1.65
C SER A 10 -4.85 1.97 -2.91
N ILE A 11 -5.66 2.05 -3.97
CA ILE A 11 -5.34 1.42 -5.26
C ILE A 11 -4.08 2.04 -5.87
N ILE A 12 -3.96 3.37 -5.87
CA ILE A 12 -2.77 4.05 -6.40
C ILE A 12 -1.54 3.67 -5.58
N SER A 13 -1.65 3.63 -4.24
CA SER A 13 -0.60 3.15 -3.34
C SER A 13 -0.15 1.73 -3.69
N GLY A 14 -1.11 0.80 -3.81
CA GLY A 14 -0.81 -0.59 -4.12
C GLY A 14 -0.13 -0.76 -5.48
N VAL A 15 -0.60 -0.06 -6.52
CA VAL A 15 0.04 -0.08 -7.85
C VAL A 15 1.47 0.44 -7.80
N LEU A 16 1.71 1.58 -7.12
CA LEU A 16 3.07 2.12 -6.96
C LEU A 16 3.98 1.15 -6.21
N THR A 17 3.45 0.48 -5.18
CA THR A 17 4.19 -0.50 -4.40
C THR A 17 4.59 -1.72 -5.26
N ILE A 18 3.69 -2.18 -6.12
CA ILE A 18 3.96 -3.25 -7.09
C ILE A 18 5.02 -2.82 -8.10
N LEU A 19 4.92 -1.61 -8.66
CA LEU A 19 5.93 -1.07 -9.58
C LEU A 19 7.31 -0.96 -8.92
N ASN A 20 7.35 -0.55 -7.64
CA ASN A 20 8.59 -0.56 -6.86
C ASN A 20 9.14 -1.99 -6.73
N SER A 21 8.30 -2.99 -6.41
CA SER A 21 8.72 -4.39 -6.31
C SER A 21 9.37 -4.93 -7.59
N TRP A 22 8.85 -4.54 -8.76
CA TRP A 22 9.41 -4.91 -10.05
C TRP A 22 10.84 -4.41 -10.22
N SER A 23 11.11 -3.17 -9.81
CA SER A 23 12.43 -2.57 -9.88
C SER A 23 13.45 -3.32 -9.00
N PHE A 24 13.01 -3.87 -7.86
CA PHE A 24 13.85 -4.73 -7.01
C PHE A 24 14.12 -6.11 -7.62
N PHE A 25 13.14 -6.72 -8.29
CA PHE A 25 13.35 -7.99 -8.99
C PHE A 25 14.45 -7.88 -10.07
N GLN A 26 14.60 -6.71 -10.68
CA GLN A 26 15.62 -6.48 -11.70
C GLN A 26 17.04 -6.27 -11.15
N GLN A 27 17.20 -5.93 -9.85
CA GLN A 27 18.49 -5.45 -9.33
C GLN A 27 19.43 -6.54 -8.80
N SER A 28 18.94 -7.64 -8.21
CA SER A 28 19.74 -8.81 -7.78
C SER A 28 18.90 -9.76 -6.90
N SER A 29 19.34 -11.02 -6.74
CA SER A 29 18.78 -12.00 -5.81
C SER A 29 18.76 -11.53 -4.35
N PHE A 30 19.66 -10.63 -3.94
CA PHE A 30 19.69 -10.06 -2.58
C PHE A 30 18.42 -9.25 -2.24
N HIS A 31 17.77 -8.66 -3.25
CA HIS A 31 16.55 -7.87 -3.07
C HIS A 31 15.26 -8.66 -3.29
N PHE A 32 15.37 -9.94 -3.66
CA PHE A 32 14.23 -10.79 -4.00
C PHE A 32 13.20 -10.87 -2.87
N THR A 33 13.65 -11.08 -1.63
CA THR A 33 12.78 -11.16 -0.45
C THR A 33 12.02 -9.84 -0.22
N VAL A 34 12.70 -8.70 -0.39
CA VAL A 34 12.06 -7.37 -0.28
C VAL A 34 11.02 -7.17 -1.38
N ALA A 35 11.35 -7.56 -2.62
CA ALA A 35 10.44 -7.48 -3.76
C ALA A 35 9.15 -8.30 -3.50
N CYS A 36 9.29 -9.52 -2.99
CA CYS A 36 8.14 -10.34 -2.61
C CYS A 36 7.27 -9.68 -1.53
N TYR A 37 7.87 -9.07 -0.50
CA TYR A 37 7.11 -8.34 0.53
C TYR A 37 6.37 -7.13 -0.05
N LEU A 38 7.02 -6.34 -0.89
CA LEU A 38 6.39 -5.19 -1.55
C LEU A 38 5.22 -5.62 -2.44
N LEU A 39 5.40 -6.71 -3.21
CA LEU A 39 4.34 -7.26 -4.04
C LEU A 39 3.14 -7.72 -3.20
N ALA A 40 3.39 -8.42 -2.10
CA ALA A 40 2.36 -8.89 -1.19
C ALA A 40 1.60 -7.73 -0.54
N PHE A 41 2.29 -6.72 -0.01
CA PHE A 41 1.66 -5.57 0.62
C PHE A 41 0.93 -4.67 -0.37
N GLY A 42 1.48 -4.44 -1.56
CA GLY A 42 0.79 -3.71 -2.62
C GLY A 42 -0.49 -4.42 -3.09
N SER A 43 -0.46 -5.75 -3.16
CA SER A 43 -1.65 -6.55 -3.48
C SER A 43 -2.69 -6.51 -2.37
N LEU A 44 -2.26 -6.53 -1.09
CA LEU A 44 -3.13 -6.38 0.07
C LEU A 44 -3.81 -5.00 0.10
N ASP A 45 -3.10 -3.93 -0.25
CA ASP A 45 -3.66 -2.58 -0.38
C ASP A 45 -4.81 -2.56 -1.40
N ILE A 46 -4.57 -3.09 -2.60
CA ILE A 46 -5.59 -3.15 -3.67
C ILE A 46 -6.78 -4.01 -3.25
N LEU A 47 -6.53 -5.16 -2.64
CA LEU A 47 -7.57 -6.07 -2.19
C LEU A 47 -8.42 -5.44 -1.07
N ALA A 48 -7.77 -4.81 -0.09
CA ALA A 48 -8.44 -4.09 0.99
C ALA A 48 -9.29 -2.93 0.43
N ALA A 49 -8.77 -2.17 -0.53
CA ALA A 49 -9.51 -1.12 -1.23
C ALA A 49 -10.75 -1.66 -1.97
N ALA A 50 -10.63 -2.80 -2.65
CA ALA A 50 -11.76 -3.45 -3.32
C ALA A 50 -12.83 -3.87 -2.30
N PHE A 51 -12.44 -4.48 -1.18
CA PHE A 51 -13.38 -4.82 -0.11
C PHE A 51 -13.97 -3.59 0.57
N LEU A 52 -13.26 -2.48 0.64
CA LEU A 52 -13.78 -1.21 1.17
C LEU A 52 -14.89 -0.63 0.27
N LEU A 53 -14.80 -0.85 -1.04
CA LEU A 53 -15.83 -0.48 -2.01
C LEU A 53 -17.06 -1.41 -1.98
N ILE A 54 -16.86 -2.69 -1.69
CA ILE A 54 -17.92 -3.72 -1.79
C ILE A 54 -18.58 -4.00 -0.43
N CYS A 55 -17.81 -4.05 0.65
CA CYS A 55 -18.24 -4.47 1.99
C CYS A 55 -18.28 -3.29 2.97
N GLU A 56 -19.47 -2.75 3.19
CA GLU A 56 -19.64 -1.61 4.08
C GLU A 56 -19.42 -1.93 5.56
N ARG A 57 -19.71 -3.16 5.99
CA ARG A 57 -19.83 -3.54 7.42
C ARG A 57 -18.52 -3.52 8.20
N ARG A 58 -17.37 -3.53 7.52
CA ARG A 58 -16.04 -3.65 8.14
C ARG A 58 -15.05 -2.61 7.62
N ARG A 59 -15.53 -1.40 7.28
CA ARG A 59 -14.68 -0.33 6.74
C ARG A 59 -13.51 0.07 7.62
N ILE A 60 -13.71 0.09 8.93
CA ILE A 60 -12.64 0.38 9.89
C ILE A 60 -11.53 -0.68 9.81
N TYR A 61 -11.91 -1.96 9.73
CA TYR A 61 -10.95 -3.06 9.59
C TYR A 61 -10.15 -2.94 8.29
N TRP A 62 -10.82 -2.70 7.15
CA TRP A 62 -10.14 -2.53 5.86
C TRP A 62 -9.25 -1.29 5.82
N GLY A 63 -9.68 -0.19 6.46
CA GLY A 63 -8.87 1.02 6.62
C GLY A 63 -7.61 0.77 7.44
N ALA A 64 -7.73 0.11 8.59
CA ALA A 64 -6.59 -0.26 9.41
C ALA A 64 -5.62 -1.20 8.68
N LEU A 65 -6.16 -2.14 7.89
CA LEU A 65 -5.37 -3.05 7.07
C LEU A 65 -4.53 -2.28 6.05
N ILE A 66 -5.12 -1.32 5.33
CA ILE A 66 -4.41 -0.46 4.35
C ILE A 66 -3.26 0.30 5.02
N ILE A 67 -3.48 0.88 6.21
CA ILE A 67 -2.42 1.58 6.94
C ILE A 67 -1.28 0.62 7.29
N ALA A 68 -1.62 -0.56 7.82
CA ALA A 68 -0.63 -1.55 8.23
C ALA A 68 0.20 -2.06 7.04
N SER A 69 -0.44 -2.40 5.91
CA SER A 69 0.27 -2.81 4.69
C SER A 69 1.15 -1.70 4.14
N SER A 70 0.68 -0.45 4.14
CA SER A 70 1.46 0.71 3.69
C SER A 70 2.74 0.89 4.53
N ILE A 71 2.62 0.83 5.86
CA ILE A 71 3.78 0.94 6.77
C ILE A 71 4.77 -0.21 6.53
N LEU A 72 4.28 -1.44 6.42
CA LEU A 72 5.13 -2.62 6.21
C LEU A 72 5.84 -2.59 4.85
N ALA A 73 5.16 -2.12 3.80
CA ALA A 73 5.76 -1.90 2.49
C ALA A 73 6.88 -0.85 2.55
N PHE A 74 6.62 0.29 3.18
CA PHE A 74 7.62 1.35 3.34
C PHE A 74 8.82 0.90 4.19
N LEU A 75 8.58 0.12 5.25
CA LEU A 75 9.67 -0.43 6.07
C LEU A 75 10.52 -1.43 5.28
N SER A 76 9.88 -2.32 4.52
CA SER A 76 10.57 -3.26 3.62
C SER A 76 11.46 -2.52 2.62
N PHE A 77 10.94 -1.39 2.11
CA PHE A 77 11.69 -0.49 1.25
C PHE A 77 12.87 0.17 1.97
N ALA A 78 12.66 0.77 3.15
CA ALA A 78 13.70 1.46 3.91
C ALA A 78 14.87 0.53 4.25
N LEU A 79 14.58 -0.74 4.55
CA LEU A 79 15.60 -1.77 4.84
C LEU A 79 16.44 -2.13 3.60
N SER A 80 15.88 -1.95 2.39
CA SER A 80 16.55 -2.31 1.14
C SER A 80 17.62 -1.31 0.66
N ARG A 81 17.73 -0.14 1.31
CA ARG A 81 18.69 0.96 1.00
C ARG A 81 18.65 1.50 -0.45
N THR A 82 17.61 1.23 -1.24
CA THR A 82 17.52 1.74 -2.62
C THR A 82 17.06 3.19 -2.65
N THR A 83 17.98 4.12 -2.89
CA THR A 83 17.66 5.57 -2.87
C THR A 83 16.86 6.04 -4.08
N HIS A 84 17.02 5.41 -5.24
CA HIS A 84 16.37 5.79 -6.49
C HIS A 84 14.84 5.55 -6.50
N LEU A 85 14.35 4.62 -5.69
CA LEU A 85 12.92 4.32 -5.54
C LEU A 85 12.30 5.00 -4.30
N LEU A 86 13.07 5.82 -3.57
CA LEU A 86 12.62 6.42 -2.31
C LEU A 86 11.44 7.37 -2.52
N MET A 87 11.50 8.20 -3.56
CA MET A 87 10.41 9.12 -3.90
C MET A 87 9.10 8.38 -4.24
N PRO A 88 9.08 7.42 -5.18
CA PRO A 88 7.86 6.67 -5.46
C PRO A 88 7.38 5.83 -4.26
N ALA A 89 8.29 5.29 -3.42
CA ALA A 89 7.92 4.59 -2.20
C ALA A 89 7.26 5.52 -1.16
N LEU A 90 7.76 6.74 -0.98
CA LEU A 90 7.14 7.74 -0.10
C LEU A 90 5.75 8.13 -0.60
N ILE A 91 5.59 8.35 -1.91
CA ILE A 91 4.30 8.68 -2.51
C ILE A 91 3.30 7.54 -2.26
N ALA A 92 3.70 6.29 -2.52
CA ALA A 92 2.86 5.12 -2.25
C ALA A 92 2.43 5.06 -0.78
N PHE A 93 3.40 5.18 0.14
CA PHE A 93 3.16 5.19 1.59
C PHE A 93 2.15 6.25 2.01
N TYR A 94 2.33 7.51 1.59
CA TYR A 94 1.42 8.59 1.96
C TYR A 94 0.02 8.38 1.41
N LEU A 95 -0.11 7.93 0.15
CA LEU A 95 -1.42 7.64 -0.44
C LEU A 95 -2.14 6.52 0.30
N GLY A 96 -1.43 5.45 0.66
CA GLY A 96 -1.98 4.35 1.44
C GLY A 96 -2.43 4.79 2.84
N VAL A 97 -1.58 5.53 3.57
CA VAL A 97 -1.94 6.09 4.89
C VAL A 97 -3.15 7.03 4.80
N ILE A 98 -3.19 7.93 3.82
CA ILE A 98 -4.33 8.83 3.59
C ILE A 98 -5.59 8.02 3.29
N GLY A 99 -5.50 7.02 2.40
CA GLY A 99 -6.62 6.15 2.06
C GLY A 99 -7.17 5.39 3.27
N GLY A 100 -6.28 4.82 4.07
CA GLY A 100 -6.65 4.13 5.31
C GLY A 100 -7.27 5.05 6.36
N MET A 101 -6.70 6.24 6.57
CA MET A 101 -7.23 7.23 7.53
C MET A 101 -8.60 7.75 7.10
N LEU A 102 -8.81 8.02 5.81
CA LEU A 102 -10.13 8.38 5.27
C LEU A 102 -11.16 7.26 5.47
N SER A 103 -10.75 6.00 5.33
CA SER A 103 -11.62 4.86 5.61
C SER A 103 -12.02 4.78 7.08
N LEU A 104 -11.04 4.95 7.99
CA LEU A 104 -11.26 4.93 9.43
C LEU A 104 -12.16 6.09 9.88
N ALA A 105 -11.91 7.29 9.36
CA ALA A 105 -12.71 8.47 9.64
C ALA A 105 -14.17 8.34 9.16
N SER A 106 -14.42 7.53 8.11
CA SER A 106 -15.76 7.36 7.55
C SER A 106 -16.78 6.66 8.47
N GLY A 107 -16.33 6.10 9.61
CA GLY A 107 -17.07 5.95 10.88
C GLY A 107 -18.51 5.40 10.89
N THR A 108 -19.01 4.81 9.80
CA THR A 108 -20.38 4.31 9.64
C THR A 108 -20.41 2.81 9.40
#